data_AF-A0A358A1A5-F1
#
_entry.id   AF-A0A358A1A5-F1
#
_cell.length_a   1.000
_cell.length_b   1.000
_cell.length_c   1.000
_cell.angle_alpha   90.00
_cell.angle_beta   90.00
_cell.angle_gamma   90.00
#
_symmetry.space_group_name_H-M   'P 1'
#
loop_
_entity.id
_entity.type
_entity.pdbx_description
1 polymer ?
#
loop_
_entity_poly.entity_id
_entity_poly.type
_entity_poly.pdbx_seq_one_letter_code
_entity_poly.pdbx_strand_id
1 'polypeptide(L)'
;LLPAGLGELTVVSQGCRPVGEPYIVTDSDANLIRGLGMRPALERLSELVDDADEETRALMARGLHVGIVVDESAGEFQRGDFLVRGILGADHDAGAVRIGDRAPVGTTLQFHVRDAETATEDLESLLRVVDADAALVFTCNGRGQRLFGEADHDARRVSDAVGGGPVAGMFCAGEIGPVGGENHVHGYTASTLFLFG
;
A
#
# COMPACT_ATOMS: atom_id res chain seq x y z
N LEU A 1 -21.65 1.31 17.54
CA LEU A 1 -21.78 -0.12 17.20
C LEU A 1 -22.80 -0.21 16.09
N LEU A 2 -22.48 -0.93 15.01
CA LEU A 2 -23.41 -1.11 13.90
C LEU A 2 -24.61 -1.98 14.36
N PRO A 3 -25.79 -1.82 13.74
CA PRO A 3 -26.95 -2.66 14.04
C PRO A 3 -26.65 -4.15 13.87
N ALA A 4 -27.23 -4.99 14.72
CA ALA A 4 -27.11 -6.43 14.57
C ALA A 4 -27.78 -6.89 13.26
N GLY A 5 -27.09 -7.77 12.51
CA GLY A 5 -27.57 -8.30 11.24
C GLY A 5 -27.19 -7.49 10.00
N LEU A 6 -26.53 -6.34 10.16
CA LEU A 6 -25.95 -5.60 9.05
C LEU A 6 -24.72 -6.36 8.52
N GLY A 7 -24.66 -6.63 7.23
CA GLY A 7 -23.45 -7.15 6.60
C GLY A 7 -22.38 -6.06 6.52
N GLU A 8 -21.10 -6.45 6.60
CA GLU A 8 -20.00 -5.51 6.44
C GLU A 8 -18.81 -6.12 5.70
N LEU A 9 -18.11 -5.30 4.92
CA LEU A 9 -16.87 -5.65 4.23
C LEU A 9 -15.92 -4.46 4.31
N THR A 10 -14.69 -4.69 4.77
CA THR A 10 -13.64 -3.66 4.73
C THR A 10 -12.64 -3.97 3.63
N VAL A 11 -12.30 -2.98 2.82
CA VAL A 11 -11.25 -3.06 1.80
C VAL A 11 -10.22 -1.95 2.01
N VAL A 12 -8.96 -2.22 1.67
CA VAL A 12 -7.86 -1.26 1.78
C VAL A 12 -7.13 -1.17 0.44
N SER A 13 -7.30 -0.05 -0.26
CA SER A 13 -6.50 0.27 -1.45
C SER A 13 -5.21 0.96 -1.02
N GLN A 14 -4.05 0.32 -1.24
CA GLN A 14 -2.72 0.85 -0.91
C GLN A 14 -2.08 1.64 -2.05
N GLY A 15 -2.56 1.45 -3.29
CA GLY A 15 -2.19 2.25 -4.45
C GLY A 15 -0.69 2.31 -4.75
N CYS A 16 0.01 1.20 -4.50
CA CYS A 16 1.42 1.03 -4.83
C CYS A 16 1.61 -0.22 -5.68
N ARG A 17 2.61 -0.22 -6.54
CA ARG A 17 2.97 -1.36 -7.39
C ARG A 17 4.39 -1.84 -7.08
N PRO A 18 4.63 -3.15 -7.09
CA PRO A 18 5.98 -3.68 -6.93
C PRO A 18 6.89 -3.27 -8.09
N VAL A 19 8.18 -3.11 -7.79
CA VAL A 19 9.26 -2.86 -8.75
C VAL A 19 10.48 -3.71 -8.40
N GLY A 20 11.21 -4.15 -9.42
CA GLY A 20 12.29 -5.13 -9.24
C GLY A 20 11.78 -6.49 -8.77
N GLU A 21 12.68 -7.28 -8.19
CA GLU A 21 12.38 -8.61 -7.67
C GLU A 21 12.17 -8.60 -6.14
N PRO A 22 11.43 -9.58 -5.58
CA PRO A 22 11.33 -9.74 -4.14
C PRO A 22 12.64 -10.30 -3.55
N TYR A 23 12.92 -9.89 -2.31
CA TYR A 23 14.12 -10.28 -1.57
C TYR A 23 13.78 -10.70 -0.14
N ILE A 24 14.47 -11.73 0.35
CA ILE A 24 14.39 -12.12 1.76
C ILE A 24 15.24 -11.17 2.60
N VAL A 25 14.69 -10.68 3.71
CA VAL A 25 15.45 -9.97 4.75
C VAL A 25 16.41 -10.94 5.42
N THR A 26 17.70 -10.65 5.35
CA THR A 26 18.75 -11.51 5.92
C THR A 26 19.38 -10.92 7.18
N ASP A 27 19.24 -9.61 7.40
CA ASP A 27 19.67 -8.93 8.62
C ASP A 27 18.82 -7.67 8.85
N SER A 28 18.24 -7.54 10.04
CA SER A 28 17.46 -6.36 10.43
C SER A 28 17.65 -6.02 11.91
N ASP A 29 17.50 -4.72 12.23
CA ASP A 29 17.38 -4.22 13.59
C ASP A 29 16.19 -3.26 13.67
N ALA A 30 15.13 -3.67 14.37
CA ALA A 30 13.83 -3.00 14.37
C ALA A 30 13.32 -2.70 12.95
N ASN A 31 13.35 -1.43 12.52
CA ASN A 31 12.93 -0.98 11.20
C ASN A 31 14.10 -0.63 10.26
N LEU A 32 15.33 -0.96 10.65
CA LEU A 32 16.53 -0.81 9.85
C LEU A 32 16.86 -2.15 9.17
N ILE A 33 16.68 -2.22 7.86
CA ILE A 33 16.99 -3.38 7.04
C ILE A 33 18.43 -3.25 6.60
N ARG A 34 19.30 -4.12 7.13
CA ARG A 34 20.75 -4.12 6.85
C ARG A 34 21.07 -5.07 5.70
N GLY A 35 20.47 -6.26 5.71
CA GLY A 35 20.69 -7.30 4.71
C GLY A 35 19.41 -7.66 3.96
N LEU A 36 19.49 -7.67 2.63
CA LEU A 36 18.41 -7.96 1.71
C LEU A 36 18.92 -8.83 0.55
N GLY A 37 18.44 -10.07 0.44
CA GLY A 37 18.91 -11.02 -0.57
C GLY A 37 20.42 -11.28 -0.48
N MET A 38 20.93 -11.55 0.73
CA MET A 38 22.33 -11.83 1.05
C MET A 38 23.32 -10.68 0.72
N ARG A 39 22.81 -9.47 0.49
CA ARG A 39 23.60 -8.26 0.22
C ARG A 39 23.13 -7.08 1.06
N PRO A 40 23.92 -6.01 1.22
CA PRO A 40 23.45 -4.78 1.88
C PRO A 40 22.17 -4.26 1.25
N ALA A 41 21.19 -3.86 2.06
CA ALA A 41 19.90 -3.38 1.56
C ALA A 41 20.03 -2.12 0.69
N LEU A 42 20.99 -1.26 1.01
CA LEU A 42 21.25 -0.05 0.23
C LEU A 42 21.83 -0.37 -1.15
N GLU A 43 22.64 -1.41 -1.27
CA GLU A 43 23.16 -1.88 -2.57
C GLU A 43 22.02 -2.35 -3.46
N ARG A 44 21.09 -3.16 -2.94
CA ARG A 44 19.88 -3.60 -3.66
C ARG A 44 19.02 -2.42 -4.12
N LEU A 45 18.89 -1.40 -3.27
CA LEU A 45 18.16 -0.20 -3.63
C LEU A 45 18.86 0.60 -4.73
N SER A 46 20.19 0.73 -4.68
CA SER A 46 20.97 1.40 -5.73
C SER A 46 20.84 0.68 -7.07
N GLU A 47 20.98 -0.65 -7.11
CA GLU A 47 20.80 -1.45 -8.31
C GLU A 47 19.41 -1.28 -8.91
N LEU A 48 18.37 -1.34 -8.07
CA LEU A 48 16.99 -1.11 -8.51
C LEU A 48 16.84 0.26 -9.19
N VAL A 49 17.42 1.31 -8.60
CA VAL A 49 17.37 2.65 -9.17
C VAL A 49 18.15 2.70 -10.47
N ASP A 50 19.32 2.09 -10.56
CA ASP A 50 20.17 2.09 -11.75
C ASP A 50 19.51 1.34 -12.92
N ASP A 51 18.84 0.23 -12.65
CA ASP A 51 18.16 -0.60 -13.65
C ASP A 51 16.76 -0.08 -14.06
N ALA A 52 16.20 0.89 -13.32
CA ALA A 52 14.87 1.42 -13.59
C ALA A 52 14.82 2.20 -14.92
N ASP A 53 13.73 1.99 -15.67
CA ASP A 53 13.34 2.85 -16.78
C ASP A 53 13.04 4.29 -16.32
N GLU A 54 12.96 5.21 -17.28
CA GLU A 54 12.80 6.64 -16.99
C GLU A 54 11.52 6.94 -16.18
N GLU A 55 10.43 6.26 -16.51
CA GLU A 55 9.14 6.45 -15.84
C GLU A 55 9.20 5.99 -14.38
N THR A 56 9.68 4.77 -14.15
CA THR A 56 9.82 4.20 -12.82
C THR A 56 10.82 4.99 -11.99
N ARG A 57 11.95 5.41 -12.57
CA ARG A 57 12.93 6.28 -11.90
C ARG A 57 12.32 7.61 -11.48
N ALA A 58 11.50 8.23 -12.34
CA ALA A 58 10.79 9.47 -12.00
C ALA A 58 9.79 9.27 -10.84
N LEU A 59 9.15 8.11 -10.74
CA LEU A 59 8.29 7.76 -9.60
C LEU A 59 9.10 7.52 -8.32
N MET A 60 10.21 6.80 -8.40
CA MET A 60 11.11 6.58 -7.27
C MET A 60 11.59 7.90 -6.66
N ALA A 61 11.91 8.89 -7.50
CA ALA A 61 12.32 10.24 -7.07
C ALA A 61 11.22 10.99 -6.28
N ARG A 62 9.94 10.61 -6.43
CA ARG A 62 8.81 11.18 -5.67
C ARG A 62 8.60 10.49 -4.33
N GLY A 63 9.20 9.31 -4.14
CA GLY A 63 9.13 8.55 -2.90
C GLY A 63 9.09 7.05 -3.17
N LEU A 64 10.02 6.33 -2.56
CA LEU A 64 10.07 4.88 -2.57
C LEU A 64 9.34 4.28 -1.37
N HIS A 65 8.75 3.12 -1.60
CA HIS A 65 8.06 2.32 -0.60
C HIS A 65 8.64 0.91 -0.61
N VAL A 66 8.30 0.14 0.41
CA VAL A 66 8.49 -1.31 0.46
C VAL A 66 7.14 -1.97 0.70
N GLY A 67 6.91 -3.08 0.02
CA GLY A 67 5.85 -4.02 0.34
C GLY A 67 6.44 -5.15 1.17
N ILE A 68 5.83 -5.41 2.32
CA ILE A 68 6.15 -6.55 3.19
C ILE A 68 5.15 -7.65 2.88
N VAL A 69 5.60 -8.81 2.41
CA VAL A 69 4.70 -9.93 2.09
C VAL A 69 3.91 -10.34 3.33
N VAL A 70 2.59 -10.48 3.19
CA VAL A 70 1.71 -10.90 4.30
C VAL A 70 1.43 -12.40 4.31
N ASP A 71 1.57 -13.08 3.17
CA ASP A 71 1.47 -14.54 3.04
C ASP A 71 2.68 -15.09 2.28
N GLU A 72 3.66 -15.62 3.02
CA GLU A 72 4.89 -16.20 2.47
C GLU A 72 4.65 -17.52 1.70
N SER A 73 3.43 -18.08 1.74
CA SER A 73 3.10 -19.33 1.03
C SER A 73 2.73 -19.12 -0.44
N ALA A 74 2.50 -17.88 -0.87
CA ALA A 74 2.17 -17.56 -2.26
C ALA A 74 3.36 -17.82 -3.20
N GLY A 75 3.09 -18.42 -4.36
CA GLY A 75 4.13 -18.73 -5.36
C GLY A 75 4.57 -17.52 -6.19
N GLU A 76 3.67 -16.56 -6.41
CA GLU A 76 3.94 -15.27 -7.05
C GLU A 76 3.20 -14.18 -6.26
N PHE A 77 3.85 -13.05 -6.03
CA PHE A 77 3.26 -11.94 -5.28
C PHE A 77 2.73 -10.86 -6.23
N GLN A 78 1.52 -10.40 -5.96
CA GLN A 78 0.79 -9.38 -6.71
C GLN A 78 0.38 -8.21 -5.80
N ARG A 79 -0.23 -7.18 -6.40
CA ARG A 79 -0.84 -6.09 -5.63
C ARG A 79 -1.91 -6.68 -4.71
N GLY A 80 -1.85 -6.35 -3.42
CA GLY A 80 -2.72 -6.93 -2.38
C GLY A 80 -2.02 -7.92 -1.46
N ASP A 81 -0.93 -8.55 -1.90
CA ASP A 81 -0.15 -9.52 -1.10
C ASP A 81 0.89 -8.85 -0.19
N PHE A 82 0.91 -7.52 -0.18
CA PHE A 82 1.90 -6.72 0.51
C PHE A 82 1.26 -5.76 1.51
N LEU A 83 1.92 -5.59 2.65
CA LEU A 83 1.73 -4.48 3.55
C LEU A 83 2.71 -3.37 3.18
N VAL A 84 2.21 -2.25 2.66
CA VAL A 84 3.03 -1.17 2.12
C VAL A 84 3.50 -0.23 3.23
N ARG A 85 4.79 0.12 3.19
CA ARG A 85 5.45 1.06 4.11
C ARG A 85 6.36 2.01 3.37
N GLY A 86 6.44 3.25 3.83
CA GLY A 86 7.38 4.22 3.28
C GLY A 86 8.82 3.87 3.64
N ILE A 87 9.76 4.20 2.75
CA ILE A 87 11.18 4.27 3.11
C ILE A 87 11.42 5.61 3.81
N LEU A 88 11.92 5.56 5.04
CA LEU A 88 12.17 6.73 5.88
C LEU A 88 13.57 7.34 5.66
N GLY A 89 14.51 6.55 5.14
CA GLY A 89 15.86 6.98 4.84
C GLY A 89 16.82 5.82 4.60
N ALA A 90 18.07 6.16 4.32
CA ALA A 90 19.17 5.21 4.18
C ALA A 90 20.29 5.54 5.17
N ASP A 91 20.98 4.50 5.62
CA ASP A 91 22.21 4.60 6.40
C ASP A 91 23.36 4.11 5.52
N HIS A 92 24.17 5.05 5.03
CA HIS A 92 25.27 4.75 4.11
C HIS A 92 26.42 4.01 4.78
N ASP A 93 26.68 4.27 6.06
CA ASP A 93 27.77 3.63 6.79
C ASP A 93 27.43 2.16 7.07
N ALA A 94 26.16 1.88 7.40
CA ALA A 94 25.66 0.53 7.62
C ALA A 94 25.20 -0.20 6.34
N GLY A 95 25.16 0.49 5.19
CA GLY A 95 24.61 -0.07 3.94
C GLY A 95 23.13 -0.46 4.05
N ALA A 96 22.35 0.27 4.85
CA ALA A 96 21.02 -0.12 5.30
C ALA A 96 19.91 0.83 4.84
N VAL A 97 18.67 0.34 4.83
CA VAL A 97 17.46 1.10 4.49
C VAL A 97 16.52 1.08 5.69
N ARG A 98 16.04 2.26 6.11
CA ARG A 98 15.07 2.40 7.20
C ARG A 98 13.66 2.50 6.64
N ILE A 99 12.75 1.67 7.13
CA ILE A 99 11.36 1.60 6.64
C ILE A 99 10.36 2.01 7.74
N GLY A 100 9.12 2.24 7.35
CA GLY A 100 8.03 2.67 8.24
C GLY A 100 7.49 1.61 9.20
N ASP A 101 8.08 0.42 9.25
CA ASP A 101 7.65 -0.69 10.10
C ASP A 101 8.79 -1.69 10.33
N ARG A 102 8.54 -2.79 11.04
CA ARG A 102 9.51 -3.86 11.24
C ARG A 102 9.37 -4.93 10.16
N ALA A 103 10.50 -5.44 9.68
CA ALA A 103 10.55 -6.66 8.88
C ALA A 103 11.60 -7.60 9.51
N PRO A 104 11.15 -8.63 10.27
CA PRO A 104 12.05 -9.63 10.83
C PRO A 104 12.87 -10.36 9.76
N VAL A 105 14.01 -10.93 10.16
CA VAL A 105 14.79 -11.81 9.29
C VAL A 105 13.92 -12.98 8.83
N GLY A 106 13.98 -13.30 7.54
CA GLY A 106 13.15 -14.32 6.88
C GLY A 106 11.93 -13.76 6.15
N THR A 107 11.52 -12.52 6.44
CA THR A 107 10.42 -11.87 5.72
C THR A 107 10.81 -11.53 4.29
N THR A 108 9.87 -11.66 3.36
CA THR A 108 10.03 -11.21 1.97
C THR A 108 9.62 -9.74 1.83
N LEU A 109 10.53 -8.93 1.27
CA LEU A 109 10.31 -7.54 0.91
C LEU A 109 10.43 -7.33 -0.59
N GLN A 110 9.65 -6.41 -1.13
CA GLN A 110 9.85 -5.91 -2.49
C GLN A 110 9.72 -4.40 -2.51
N PHE A 111 10.55 -3.73 -3.30
CA PHE A 111 10.44 -2.28 -3.45
C PHE A 111 9.18 -1.92 -4.23
N HIS A 112 8.60 -0.76 -3.91
CA HIS A 112 7.34 -0.32 -4.48
C HIS A 112 7.42 1.16 -4.87
N VAL A 113 6.70 1.51 -5.93
CA VAL A 113 6.45 2.90 -6.33
C VAL A 113 4.96 3.20 -6.29
N ARG A 114 4.64 4.49 -6.30
CA ARG A 114 3.28 5.00 -6.19
C ARG A 114 3.02 6.01 -7.30
N ASP A 115 1.88 5.84 -7.97
CA ASP A 115 1.37 6.75 -8.97
C ASP A 115 -0.16 6.73 -8.98
N ALA A 116 -0.76 7.64 -9.76
CA ALA A 116 -2.20 7.80 -9.84
C ALA A 116 -2.86 6.56 -10.45
N GLU A 117 -2.33 6.06 -11.56
CA GLU A 117 -2.89 4.94 -12.32
C GLU A 117 -2.93 3.67 -11.46
N THR A 118 -1.83 3.33 -10.80
CA THR A 118 -1.74 2.22 -9.86
C THR A 118 -2.75 2.36 -8.72
N ALA A 119 -2.91 3.56 -8.16
CA ALA A 119 -3.88 3.80 -7.08
C ALA A 119 -5.34 3.73 -7.56
N THR A 120 -5.61 4.10 -8.80
CA THR A 120 -6.90 3.93 -9.46
C THR A 120 -7.19 2.46 -9.72
N GLU A 121 -6.28 1.74 -10.37
CA GLU A 121 -6.42 0.31 -10.69
C GLU A 121 -6.61 -0.55 -9.43
N ASP A 122 -5.82 -0.29 -8.39
CA ASP A 122 -5.90 -0.99 -7.11
C ASP A 122 -7.28 -0.80 -6.47
N LEU A 123 -7.75 0.45 -6.38
CA LEU A 123 -9.08 0.74 -5.85
C LEU A 123 -10.18 0.07 -6.70
N GLU A 124 -10.16 0.27 -8.02
CA GLU A 124 -11.16 -0.31 -8.92
C GLU A 124 -11.19 -1.83 -8.87
N SER A 125 -10.05 -2.49 -8.69
CA SER A 125 -10.00 -3.95 -8.55
C SER A 125 -10.74 -4.43 -7.30
N LEU A 126 -10.59 -3.73 -6.18
CA LEU A 126 -11.28 -4.02 -4.93
C LEU A 126 -12.78 -3.74 -5.02
N LEU A 127 -13.18 -2.71 -5.77
CA LEU A 127 -14.58 -2.33 -5.92
C LEU A 127 -15.38 -3.29 -6.83
N ARG A 128 -14.73 -4.03 -7.74
CA ARG A 128 -15.42 -4.95 -8.67
C ARG A 128 -16.23 -6.05 -7.99
N VAL A 129 -15.88 -6.43 -6.77
CA VAL A 129 -16.52 -7.51 -6.01
C VAL A 129 -17.50 -6.98 -4.95
N VAL A 130 -17.71 -5.66 -4.91
CA VAL A 130 -18.58 -5.00 -3.94
C VAL A 130 -19.94 -4.74 -4.56
N ASP A 131 -20.98 -5.22 -3.88
CA ASP A 131 -22.38 -4.92 -4.16
C ASP A 131 -23.05 -4.50 -2.84
N ALA A 132 -22.85 -3.24 -2.45
CA ALA A 132 -23.20 -2.72 -1.13
C ALA A 132 -24.15 -1.52 -1.21
N ASP A 133 -24.93 -1.30 -0.15
CA ASP A 133 -25.94 -0.23 -0.10
C ASP A 133 -25.35 1.12 0.33
N ALA A 134 -24.26 1.11 1.09
CA ALA A 134 -23.63 2.31 1.65
C ALA A 134 -22.14 2.09 1.93
N ALA A 135 -21.40 3.19 2.05
CA ALA A 135 -19.98 3.12 2.38
C ALA A 135 -19.49 4.24 3.30
N LEU A 136 -18.50 3.92 4.12
CA LEU A 136 -17.63 4.89 4.79
C LEU A 136 -16.24 4.82 4.16
N VAL A 137 -15.77 5.91 3.56
CA VAL A 137 -14.45 5.99 2.91
C VAL A 137 -13.51 6.94 3.66
N PHE A 138 -12.36 6.40 4.07
CA PHE A 138 -11.29 7.14 4.73
C PHE A 138 -10.07 7.13 3.82
N THR A 139 -9.76 8.27 3.22
CA THR A 139 -8.70 8.37 2.20
C THR A 139 -7.53 9.22 2.71
N CYS A 140 -6.31 8.78 2.44
CA CYS A 140 -5.10 9.49 2.79
C CYS A 140 -5.09 10.89 2.15
N ASN A 141 -4.65 11.89 2.90
CA ASN A 141 -4.48 13.27 2.43
C ASN A 141 -3.49 13.39 1.24
N GLY A 142 -2.67 12.36 0.99
CA GLY A 142 -1.80 12.22 -0.17
C GLY A 142 -2.49 11.67 -1.43
N ARG A 143 -3.75 11.23 -1.35
CA ARG A 143 -4.60 10.71 -2.45
C ARG A 143 -5.60 11.76 -2.97
N GLY A 144 -5.39 13.05 -2.72
CA GLY A 144 -6.23 14.12 -3.28
C GLY A 144 -5.83 14.51 -4.72
N GLN A 145 -6.28 15.70 -5.13
CA GLN A 145 -6.03 16.30 -6.46
C GLN A 145 -4.56 16.30 -6.89
N ARG A 146 -3.62 16.40 -5.95
CA ARG A 146 -2.17 16.35 -6.26
C ARG A 146 -1.73 14.99 -6.82
N LEU A 147 -2.33 13.89 -6.39
CA LEU A 147 -2.04 12.58 -6.95
C LEU A 147 -2.79 12.40 -8.26
N PHE A 148 -4.12 12.53 -8.24
CA PHE A 148 -4.99 12.09 -9.33
C PHE A 148 -5.20 13.14 -10.43
N GLY A 149 -4.80 14.39 -10.22
CA GLY A 149 -5.11 15.49 -11.12
C GLY A 149 -6.56 15.98 -11.03
N GLU A 150 -7.41 15.30 -10.27
CA GLU A 150 -8.83 15.64 -10.07
C GLU A 150 -9.27 15.56 -8.60
N ALA A 151 -10.31 16.31 -8.25
CA ALA A 151 -10.94 16.22 -6.93
C ALA A 151 -11.83 14.97 -6.81
N ASP A 152 -12.03 14.53 -5.57
CA ASP A 152 -12.99 13.48 -5.19
C ASP A 152 -12.78 12.09 -5.83
N HIS A 153 -11.60 11.81 -6.38
CA HIS A 153 -11.30 10.56 -7.12
C HIS A 153 -11.78 9.29 -6.41
N ASP A 154 -11.33 9.06 -5.17
CA ASP A 154 -11.67 7.85 -4.40
C ASP A 154 -13.16 7.86 -4.01
N ALA A 155 -13.69 9.01 -3.59
CA ALA A 155 -15.08 9.15 -3.14
C ALA A 155 -16.08 8.90 -4.28
N ARG A 156 -15.80 9.39 -5.49
CA ARG A 156 -16.65 9.14 -6.68
C ARG A 156 -16.70 7.66 -7.02
N ARG A 157 -15.54 7.00 -7.08
CA ARG A 157 -15.47 5.56 -7.39
C ARG A 157 -16.19 4.71 -6.35
N VAL A 158 -16.05 5.03 -5.06
CA VAL A 158 -16.81 4.36 -4.00
C VAL A 158 -18.31 4.63 -4.13
N SER A 159 -18.72 5.86 -4.48
CA SER A 159 -20.12 6.21 -4.72
C SER A 159 -20.73 5.46 -5.91
N ASP A 160 -19.96 5.26 -6.96
CA ASP A 160 -20.38 4.48 -8.13
C ASP A 160 -20.53 2.99 -7.76
N ALA A 161 -19.63 2.46 -6.93
CA ALA A 161 -19.67 1.06 -6.47
C ALA A 161 -20.87 0.73 -5.58
N VAL A 162 -21.45 1.72 -4.88
CA VAL A 162 -22.68 1.53 -4.08
C VAL A 162 -23.96 1.96 -4.83
N GLY A 163 -23.90 2.09 -6.15
CA GLY A 163 -25.08 2.40 -6.98
C GLY A 163 -25.73 3.76 -6.66
N GLY A 164 -24.97 4.73 -6.16
CA GLY A 164 -25.48 6.03 -5.72
C GLY A 164 -26.10 6.02 -4.31
N GLY A 165 -25.91 4.94 -3.54
CA GLY A 165 -26.19 4.89 -2.11
C GLY A 165 -25.36 5.89 -1.30
N PRO A 166 -25.69 6.09 -0.01
CA PRO A 166 -25.01 7.07 0.82
C PRO A 166 -23.53 6.70 1.03
N VAL A 167 -22.66 7.67 0.72
CA VAL A 167 -21.24 7.60 1.04
C VAL A 167 -20.90 8.75 1.99
N ALA A 168 -20.22 8.42 3.08
CA ALA A 168 -19.65 9.40 3.99
C ALA A 168 -18.16 9.09 4.23
N GLY A 169 -17.42 10.04 4.78
CA GLY A 169 -15.98 9.86 4.91
C GLY A 169 -15.22 11.12 5.27
N MET A 170 -13.90 11.01 5.26
CA MET A 170 -12.99 12.15 5.44
C MET A 170 -11.59 11.84 4.91
N PHE A 171 -10.85 12.89 4.60
CA PHE A 171 -9.41 12.78 4.40
C PHE A 171 -8.69 12.57 5.73
N CYS A 172 -7.76 11.62 5.76
CA CYS A 172 -7.05 11.18 6.95
C CYS A 172 -5.52 11.34 6.76
N ALA A 173 -4.79 11.31 7.88
CA ALA A 173 -3.34 11.22 7.91
C ALA A 173 -2.96 9.96 8.68
N GLY A 174 -3.55 8.83 8.29
CA GLY A 174 -3.59 7.60 9.07
C GLY A 174 -4.95 6.93 8.91
N GLU A 175 -5.00 5.84 8.15
CA GLU A 175 -6.19 5.03 7.99
C GLU A 175 -6.01 3.71 8.74
N ILE A 176 -7.10 3.08 9.18
CA ILE A 176 -7.07 1.74 9.80
C ILE A 176 -7.85 0.79 8.90
N GLY A 177 -7.28 -0.38 8.64
CA GLY A 177 -7.98 -1.43 7.92
C GLY A 177 -7.15 -2.71 7.76
N PRO A 178 -7.80 -3.81 7.35
CA PRO A 178 -7.17 -5.11 7.30
C PRO A 178 -6.30 -5.31 6.05
N VAL A 179 -5.14 -5.94 6.21
CA VAL A 179 -4.32 -6.54 5.15
C VAL A 179 -3.82 -7.87 5.70
N GLY A 180 -3.89 -8.97 4.93
CA GLY A 180 -3.47 -10.29 5.41
C GLY A 180 -4.26 -10.81 6.62
N GLY A 181 -5.50 -10.34 6.82
CA GLY A 181 -6.36 -10.74 7.95
C GLY A 181 -6.09 -9.98 9.26
N GLU A 182 -5.13 -9.06 9.29
CA GLU A 182 -4.81 -8.24 10.46
C GLU A 182 -5.02 -6.75 10.19
N ASN A 183 -5.43 -6.01 11.23
CA ASN A 183 -5.62 -4.56 11.13
C ASN A 183 -4.30 -3.82 11.29
N HIS A 184 -4.03 -2.89 10.37
CA HIS A 184 -2.86 -2.02 10.42
C HIS A 184 -3.24 -0.55 10.35
N VAL A 185 -2.32 0.30 10.81
CA VAL A 185 -2.34 1.73 10.50
C VAL A 185 -1.61 1.95 9.18
N HIS A 186 -2.26 2.66 8.26
CA HIS A 186 -1.79 2.90 6.90
C HIS A 186 -1.55 4.38 6.65
N GLY A 187 -0.62 4.71 5.75
CA GLY A 187 -0.24 6.08 5.43
C GLY A 187 -0.47 6.49 3.98
N TYR A 188 -0.94 5.60 3.11
CA TYR A 188 -1.02 5.81 1.66
C TYR A 188 -2.31 5.25 1.06
N THR A 189 -3.34 5.06 1.88
CA THR A 189 -4.48 4.21 1.51
C THR A 189 -5.78 4.95 1.29
N ALA A 190 -6.73 4.27 0.64
CA ALA A 190 -8.14 4.46 0.89
C ALA A 190 -8.67 3.22 1.60
N SER A 191 -9.10 3.37 2.86
CA SER A 191 -9.77 2.33 3.65
C SER A 191 -11.27 2.56 3.59
N THR A 192 -12.02 1.57 3.11
CA THR A 192 -13.45 1.69 2.90
C THR A 192 -14.19 0.58 3.62
N LEU A 193 -15.19 0.95 4.42
CA LEU A 193 -16.17 0.04 5.01
C LEU A 193 -17.45 0.08 4.19
N PHE A 194 -17.81 -1.05 3.60
CA PHE A 194 -19.08 -1.27 2.91
C PHE A 194 -20.11 -1.88 3.85
N LEU A 195 -21.36 -1.45 3.72
CA LEU A 195 -22.49 -1.89 4.54
C LEU A 195 -23.58 -2.48 3.64
N PHE A 196 -24.16 -3.60 4.07
CA PHE A 196 -25.17 -4.36 3.34
C PHE A 196 -26.43 -4.50 4.21
N GLY A 197 -27.59 -4.15 3.66
CA GLY A 197 -28.90 -4.13 4.33
C GLY A 197 -29.72 -5.41 4.21
#